data_AF-A0A1E5H1K1-F1
#
_entry.id   AF-A0A1E5H1K1-F1
#
_cell.length_a   1.000
_cell.length_b   1.000
_cell.length_c   1.000
_cell.angle_alpha   90.00
_cell.angle_beta   90.00
_cell.angle_gamma   90.00
#
_symmetry.space_group_name_H-M   'P 1'
#
loop_
_entity.id
_entity.type
_entity.pdbx_description
1 polymer ?
#
loop_
_entity_poly.entity_id
_entity_poly.type
_entity_poly.pdbx_seq_one_letter_code
_entity_poly.pdbx_strand_id
1 'polypeptide(L)'
;MNAEERQLKELLLKIVALTFEKVDYYKDFYLSITGKELKSKHGQYIYNERKIELFNLTRPPGAILIVALHEMTHHIEFMDLGESGHKKSFYERLHPLLLTALSLGLIDKRDIWASGDDSADLKNLEKYFGSLDYWKYEVQESALVRTLHVTNSYECRNLLNRRGYEWFPQAKAWEKEYPNESEAVNEKEVLQSLYPELEIKIMRPVDALFSFHYYLAVTGAFHVKEQLSQAGYMWNGFGFKKAWVKKIPVAEYLDELAFLKELRVVGKKVSPS
;
A
#
# COMPACT_ATOMS: atom_id res chain seq x y z
N MET A 1 -0.58 13.43 12.08
CA MET A 1 -0.93 12.53 10.97
C MET A 1 0.04 12.84 9.84
N ASN A 2 0.81 11.85 9.39
CA ASN A 2 1.73 12.04 8.25
C ASN A 2 0.93 12.10 6.93
N ALA A 3 1.63 12.35 5.81
CA ALA A 3 0.98 12.53 4.51
C ALA A 3 0.25 11.26 4.04
N GLU A 4 0.86 10.10 4.27
CA GLU A 4 0.33 8.82 3.85
C GLU A 4 -0.91 8.41 4.66
N GLU A 5 -0.90 8.65 5.97
CA GLU A 5 -2.07 8.46 6.85
C GLU A 5 -3.23 9.37 6.44
N ARG A 6 -2.94 10.62 6.02
CA ARG A 6 -3.96 11.54 5.50
C ARG A 6 -4.57 11.00 4.21
N GLN A 7 -3.75 10.61 3.25
CA GLN A 7 -4.22 10.10 1.96
C GLN A 7 -5.03 8.81 2.13
N LEU A 8 -4.60 7.90 3.00
CA LEU A 8 -5.35 6.68 3.29
C LEU A 8 -6.68 7.00 3.98
N LYS A 9 -6.70 7.93 4.94
CA LYS A 9 -7.96 8.37 5.56
C LYS A 9 -8.92 8.96 4.53
N GLU A 10 -8.43 9.82 3.64
CA GLU A 10 -9.24 10.39 2.55
C GLU A 10 -9.77 9.31 1.60
N LEU A 11 -8.97 8.30 1.26
CA LEU A 11 -9.42 7.16 0.48
C LEU A 11 -10.52 6.37 1.20
N LEU A 12 -10.34 6.03 2.48
CA LEU A 12 -11.35 5.32 3.26
C LEU A 12 -12.66 6.12 3.34
N LEU A 13 -12.58 7.43 3.57
CA LEU A 13 -13.75 8.30 3.57
C LEU A 13 -14.44 8.36 2.21
N LYS A 14 -13.67 8.38 1.11
CA LYS A 14 -14.24 8.31 -0.25
C LYS A 14 -14.98 6.99 -0.47
N ILE A 15 -14.41 5.85 -0.06
CA ILE A 15 -15.07 4.55 -0.15
C ILE A 15 -16.36 4.58 0.67
N VAL A 16 -16.31 5.02 1.92
CA VAL A 16 -17.47 5.12 2.83
C VAL A 16 -18.55 6.03 2.26
N ALA A 17 -18.20 7.16 1.66
CA ALA A 17 -19.16 8.09 1.04
C ALA A 17 -19.88 7.49 -0.16
N LEU A 18 -19.20 6.61 -0.90
CA LEU A 18 -19.78 5.89 -2.05
C LEU A 18 -20.58 4.66 -1.61
N THR A 19 -20.29 4.11 -0.42
CA THR A 19 -20.98 2.93 0.11
C THR A 19 -22.20 3.27 0.97
N PHE A 20 -22.16 4.35 1.74
CA PHE A 20 -23.17 4.69 2.74
C PHE A 20 -23.60 6.16 2.67
N GLU A 21 -24.90 6.42 2.82
CA GLU A 21 -25.47 7.78 2.79
C GLU A 21 -25.00 8.67 3.95
N LYS A 22 -24.68 8.08 5.10
CA LYS A 22 -24.38 8.78 6.36
C LYS A 22 -22.87 9.00 6.59
N VAL A 23 -22.12 9.41 5.57
CA VAL A 23 -20.66 9.58 5.69
C VAL A 23 -20.23 10.49 6.85
N ASP A 24 -20.99 11.57 7.09
CA ASP A 24 -20.70 12.53 8.17
C ASP A 24 -20.75 11.90 9.57
N TYR A 25 -21.48 10.80 9.72
CA TYR A 25 -21.56 10.06 10.97
C TYR A 25 -20.31 9.20 11.20
N TYR A 26 -19.67 8.71 10.14
CA TYR A 26 -18.52 7.80 10.20
C TYR A 26 -17.16 8.49 10.03
N LYS A 27 -17.11 9.82 9.84
CA LYS A 27 -15.85 10.52 9.50
C LYS A 27 -14.90 10.74 10.68
N ASP A 28 -15.41 10.60 11.90
CA ASP A 28 -14.68 10.88 13.13
C ASP A 28 -13.92 9.65 13.63
N PHE A 29 -12.76 9.42 13.03
CA PHE A 29 -11.79 8.41 13.45
C PHE A 29 -10.35 8.89 13.23
N TYR A 30 -9.41 8.30 13.97
CA TYR A 30 -7.97 8.51 13.78
C TYR A 30 -7.37 7.33 13.03
N LEU A 31 -6.35 7.59 12.22
CA LEU A 31 -5.63 6.56 11.49
C LEU A 31 -4.14 6.64 11.83
N SER A 32 -3.54 5.49 12.14
CA SER A 32 -2.12 5.37 12.40
C SER A 32 -1.50 4.22 11.62
N ILE A 33 -0.43 4.52 10.90
CA ILE A 33 0.32 3.54 10.13
C ILE A 33 1.62 3.25 10.88
N THR A 34 1.78 2.00 11.33
CA THR A 34 2.91 1.61 12.15
C THR A 34 3.83 0.65 11.40
N GLY A 35 5.13 0.93 11.36
CA GLY A 35 6.14 0.06 10.75
C GLY A 35 6.43 -1.26 11.52
N LYS A 36 5.48 -1.78 12.30
CA LYS A 36 5.59 -3.04 13.04
C LYS A 36 5.15 -4.20 12.13
N GLU A 37 5.92 -5.28 12.12
CA GLU A 37 5.53 -6.56 11.51
C GLU A 37 5.17 -7.53 12.65
N LEU A 38 3.89 -7.86 12.78
CA LEU A 38 3.31 -8.71 13.80
C LEU A 38 2.80 -10.01 13.17
N LYS A 39 2.97 -11.14 13.87
CA LYS A 39 2.50 -12.44 13.37
C LYS A 39 1.00 -12.65 13.53
N SER A 40 0.39 -12.04 14.55
CA SER A 40 -0.97 -12.38 14.99
C SER A 40 -2.05 -11.40 14.54
N LYS A 41 -1.70 -10.19 14.08
CA LYS A 41 -2.66 -9.18 13.64
C LYS A 41 -2.08 -8.27 12.56
N HIS A 42 -2.93 -7.84 11.65
CA HIS A 42 -2.57 -6.94 10.55
C HIS A 42 -3.09 -5.51 10.74
N GLY A 43 -4.16 -5.38 11.52
CA GLY A 43 -4.73 -4.11 11.96
C GLY A 43 -5.36 -4.26 13.33
N GLN A 44 -5.84 -3.15 13.87
CA GLN A 44 -6.81 -3.15 14.97
C GLN A 44 -7.60 -1.85 15.00
N TYR A 45 -8.83 -1.95 15.47
CA TYR A 45 -9.66 -0.82 15.85
C TYR A 45 -9.71 -0.65 17.37
N ILE A 46 -9.35 0.53 17.85
CA ILE A 46 -9.36 0.91 19.27
C ILE A 46 -10.60 1.77 19.53
N TYR A 47 -11.64 1.15 20.12
CA TYR A 47 -12.96 1.74 20.33
C TYR A 47 -12.95 3.10 21.04
N ASN A 48 -12.26 3.19 22.18
CA ASN A 48 -12.24 4.40 23.02
C ASN A 48 -11.60 5.61 22.32
N GLU A 49 -10.68 5.36 21.39
CA GLU A 49 -9.97 6.39 20.64
C GLU A 49 -10.56 6.61 19.25
N ARG A 50 -11.53 5.79 18.83
CA ARG A 50 -11.98 5.67 17.43
C ARG A 50 -10.79 5.59 16.47
N LYS A 51 -9.81 4.74 16.80
CA LYS A 51 -8.53 4.72 16.11
C LYS A 51 -8.34 3.41 15.35
N ILE A 52 -8.04 3.53 14.06
CA ILE A 52 -7.57 2.44 13.22
C ILE A 52 -6.04 2.45 13.22
N GLU A 53 -5.44 1.34 13.64
CA GLU A 53 -4.00 1.13 13.54
C GLU A 53 -3.69 0.02 12.55
N LEU A 54 -2.79 0.30 11.60
CA LEU A 54 -2.34 -0.65 10.59
C LEU A 54 -0.90 -1.10 10.88
N PHE A 55 -0.68 -2.40 10.69
CA PHE A 55 0.61 -3.08 10.81
C PHE A 55 0.93 -3.80 9.49
N ASN A 56 2.09 -4.44 9.44
CA ASN A 56 2.47 -5.38 8.38
C ASN A 56 2.46 -4.77 6.97
N LEU A 57 3.09 -3.61 6.83
CA LEU A 57 3.08 -2.84 5.59
C LEU A 57 3.89 -3.48 4.47
N THR A 58 4.61 -4.58 4.75
CA THR A 58 5.32 -5.41 3.76
C THR A 58 4.40 -6.22 2.86
N ARG A 59 3.11 -6.32 3.22
CA ARG A 59 2.10 -7.00 2.41
C ARG A 59 1.78 -6.20 1.14
N PRO A 60 1.23 -6.85 0.09
CA PRO A 60 0.78 -6.15 -1.10
C PRO A 60 -0.21 -5.02 -0.78
N PRO A 61 -0.19 -3.89 -1.51
CA PRO A 61 -1.09 -2.75 -1.29
C PRO A 61 -2.57 -3.11 -1.14
N GLY A 62 -3.10 -3.97 -2.01
CA GLY A 62 -4.49 -4.42 -1.95
C GLY A 62 -4.82 -5.14 -0.63
N ALA A 63 -3.89 -5.94 -0.12
CA ALA A 63 -4.05 -6.64 1.16
C ALA A 63 -4.03 -5.68 2.36
N ILE A 64 -3.24 -4.60 2.29
CA ILE A 64 -3.24 -3.55 3.32
C ILE A 64 -4.57 -2.80 3.30
N LEU A 65 -5.09 -2.46 2.11
CA LEU A 65 -6.39 -1.80 1.97
C LEU A 65 -7.54 -2.67 2.51
N ILE A 66 -7.54 -3.98 2.22
CA ILE A 66 -8.55 -4.90 2.75
C ILE A 66 -8.55 -4.91 4.28
N VAL A 67 -7.38 -4.90 4.93
CA VAL A 67 -7.29 -4.77 6.39
C VAL A 67 -7.81 -3.42 6.85
N ALA A 68 -7.47 -2.32 6.16
CA ALA A 68 -8.00 -1.02 6.49
C ALA A 68 -9.54 -0.96 6.38
N LEU A 69 -10.14 -1.62 5.39
CA LEU A 69 -11.59 -1.76 5.26
C LEU A 69 -12.20 -2.65 6.35
N HIS A 70 -11.50 -3.70 6.77
CA HIS A 70 -11.91 -4.53 7.91
C HIS A 70 -11.99 -3.70 9.19
N GLU A 71 -10.95 -2.94 9.53
CA GLU A 71 -10.94 -2.08 10.71
C GLU A 71 -11.93 -0.91 10.58
N MET A 72 -12.11 -0.37 9.37
CA MET A 72 -13.15 0.63 9.09
C MET A 72 -14.56 0.05 9.32
N THR A 73 -14.76 -1.24 9.02
CA THR A 73 -16.03 -1.92 9.30
C THR A 73 -16.28 -2.00 10.80
N HIS A 74 -15.26 -2.30 11.62
CA HIS A 74 -15.38 -2.27 13.08
C HIS A 74 -15.76 -0.87 13.59
N HIS A 75 -15.19 0.19 12.99
CA HIS A 75 -15.58 1.56 13.31
C HIS A 75 -17.06 1.81 12.99
N ILE A 76 -17.51 1.51 11.77
CA ILE A 76 -18.89 1.75 11.32
C ILE A 76 -19.88 0.95 12.17
N GLU A 77 -19.61 -0.32 12.42
CA GLU A 77 -20.50 -1.17 13.24
C GLU A 77 -20.58 -0.65 14.67
N PHE A 78 -19.45 -0.26 15.27
CA PHE A 78 -19.44 0.33 16.61
C PHE A 78 -20.21 1.65 16.66
N MET A 79 -20.09 2.49 15.63
CA MET A 79 -20.84 3.74 15.56
C MET A 79 -22.36 3.48 15.44
N ASP A 80 -22.77 2.43 14.75
CA ASP A 80 -24.19 2.08 14.60
C ASP A 80 -24.78 1.38 15.83
N LEU A 81 -24.03 0.47 16.46
CA LEU A 81 -24.55 -0.49 17.44
C LEU A 81 -23.98 -0.33 18.86
N GLY A 82 -22.89 0.42 19.02
CA GLY A 82 -22.16 0.53 20.29
C GLY A 82 -21.31 -0.70 20.64
N GLU A 83 -21.32 -1.73 19.80
CA GLU A 83 -20.47 -2.92 19.88
C GLU A 83 -20.02 -3.34 18.48
N SER A 84 -18.97 -4.14 18.38
CA SER A 84 -18.57 -4.76 17.12
C SER A 84 -17.94 -6.13 17.34
N GLY A 85 -18.07 -6.99 16.35
CA GLY A 85 -17.47 -8.32 16.32
C GLY A 85 -17.80 -9.05 15.02
N HIS A 86 -17.29 -10.25 14.79
CA HIS A 86 -17.42 -10.95 13.50
C HIS A 86 -18.77 -11.68 13.33
N LYS A 87 -19.89 -10.99 13.62
CA LYS A 87 -21.27 -11.46 13.40
C LYS A 87 -21.73 -11.08 11.98
N LYS A 88 -22.93 -11.54 11.57
CA LYS A 88 -23.51 -11.20 10.26
C LYS A 88 -23.58 -9.67 10.02
N SER A 89 -23.91 -8.90 11.06
CA SER A 89 -23.99 -7.43 11.03
C SER A 89 -22.69 -6.75 10.59
N PHE A 90 -21.54 -7.32 10.94
CA PHE A 90 -20.24 -6.84 10.49
C PHE A 90 -20.07 -7.08 8.99
N TYR A 91 -20.35 -8.29 8.51
CA TYR A 91 -20.19 -8.63 7.10
C TYR A 91 -21.20 -7.92 6.19
N GLU A 92 -22.39 -7.58 6.70
CA GLU A 92 -23.36 -6.70 6.02
C GLU A 92 -22.82 -5.29 5.75
N ARG A 93 -21.80 -4.85 6.50
CA ARG A 93 -21.10 -3.57 6.30
C ARG A 93 -19.81 -3.75 5.49
N LEU A 94 -19.03 -4.81 5.76
CA LEU A 94 -17.78 -5.09 5.05
C LEU A 94 -18.03 -5.39 3.57
N HIS A 95 -19.05 -6.19 3.24
CA HIS A 95 -19.29 -6.62 1.86
C HIS A 95 -19.55 -5.44 0.90
N PRO A 96 -20.45 -4.48 1.19
CA PRO A 96 -20.60 -3.26 0.37
C PRO A 96 -19.32 -2.42 0.24
N LEU A 97 -18.50 -2.32 1.29
CA LEU A 97 -17.20 -1.63 1.23
C LEU A 97 -16.25 -2.32 0.26
N LEU A 98 -16.18 -3.65 0.29
CA LEU A 98 -15.37 -4.44 -0.65
C LEU A 98 -15.87 -4.30 -2.09
N LEU A 99 -17.20 -4.34 -2.33
CA LEU A 99 -17.78 -4.11 -3.65
C LEU A 99 -17.45 -2.71 -4.17
N THR A 100 -17.46 -1.70 -3.30
CA THR A 100 -17.10 -0.32 -3.65
C THR A 100 -15.61 -0.23 -4.02
N ALA A 101 -14.73 -0.87 -3.25
CA ALA A 101 -13.31 -0.92 -3.55
C ALA A 101 -12.99 -1.66 -4.86
N LEU A 102 -13.71 -2.76 -5.15
CA LEU A 102 -13.66 -3.48 -6.44
C LEU A 102 -14.16 -2.59 -7.59
N SER A 103 -15.29 -1.91 -7.41
CA SER A 103 -15.86 -0.96 -8.38
C SER A 103 -14.88 0.15 -8.76
N LEU A 104 -14.10 0.63 -7.80
CA LEU A 104 -13.09 1.67 -7.99
C LEU A 104 -11.74 1.13 -8.51
N GLY A 105 -11.58 -0.18 -8.68
CA GLY A 105 -10.32 -0.82 -9.11
C GLY A 105 -9.18 -0.68 -8.10
N LEU A 106 -9.52 -0.41 -6.84
CA LEU A 106 -8.54 -0.29 -5.74
C LEU A 106 -8.06 -1.65 -5.27
N ILE A 107 -8.88 -2.68 -5.45
CA ILE A 107 -8.54 -4.08 -5.22
C ILE A 107 -9.13 -4.91 -6.35
N ASP A 108 -8.66 -6.14 -6.51
CA ASP A 108 -9.28 -7.16 -7.33
C ASP A 108 -9.63 -8.42 -6.52
N LYS A 109 -10.29 -9.40 -7.15
CA LYS A 109 -10.68 -10.64 -6.48
C LYS A 109 -9.47 -11.45 -5.98
N ARG A 110 -8.31 -11.33 -6.62
CA ARG A 110 -7.08 -12.02 -6.22
C ARG A 110 -6.54 -11.42 -4.92
N ASP A 111 -6.64 -10.10 -4.73
CA ASP A 111 -6.30 -9.46 -3.45
C ASP A 111 -7.17 -10.01 -2.31
N ILE A 112 -8.47 -10.23 -2.57
CA ILE A 112 -9.42 -10.78 -1.58
C ILE A 112 -9.10 -12.24 -1.26
N TRP A 113 -8.83 -13.08 -2.28
CA TRP A 113 -8.40 -14.47 -2.06
C TRP A 113 -7.07 -14.55 -1.29
N ALA A 114 -6.05 -13.81 -1.73
CA ALA A 114 -4.73 -13.82 -1.07
C ALA A 114 -4.79 -13.26 0.36
N SER A 115 -5.72 -12.36 0.66
CA SER A 115 -5.99 -11.90 2.02
C SER A 115 -6.86 -12.86 2.82
N GLY A 116 -7.61 -13.72 2.12
CA GLY A 116 -8.64 -14.60 2.65
C GLY A 116 -8.20 -16.03 2.92
N ASP A 117 -7.10 -16.51 2.31
CA ASP A 117 -6.66 -17.91 2.31
C ASP A 117 -6.49 -18.53 3.71
N ASP A 118 -6.20 -17.72 4.74
CA ASP A 118 -6.10 -18.15 6.15
C ASP A 118 -7.18 -17.54 7.07
N SER A 119 -8.12 -16.76 6.52
CA SER A 119 -9.07 -15.96 7.32
C SER A 119 -10.46 -16.61 7.44
N ALA A 120 -11.09 -16.47 8.60
CA ALA A 120 -12.51 -16.78 8.76
C ALA A 120 -13.41 -15.80 7.97
N ASP A 121 -12.89 -14.64 7.56
CA ASP A 121 -13.66 -13.58 6.94
C ASP A 121 -14.19 -13.97 5.56
N LEU A 122 -13.34 -14.48 4.67
CA LEU A 122 -13.78 -14.90 3.33
C LEU A 122 -14.85 -15.99 3.41
N LYS A 123 -14.67 -16.97 4.29
CA LYS A 123 -15.66 -18.05 4.52
C LYS A 123 -17.00 -17.49 4.98
N ASN A 124 -17.00 -16.50 5.88
CA ASN A 124 -18.22 -15.87 6.36
C ASN A 124 -18.87 -14.98 5.29
N LEU A 125 -18.07 -14.23 4.53
CA LEU A 125 -18.55 -13.44 3.40
C LEU A 125 -19.25 -14.35 2.38
N GLU A 126 -18.63 -15.46 1.99
CA GLU A 126 -19.23 -16.40 1.04
C GLU A 126 -20.46 -17.11 1.60
N LYS A 127 -20.46 -17.40 2.90
CA LYS A 127 -21.64 -17.95 3.60
C LYS A 127 -22.84 -17.00 3.52
N TYR A 128 -22.64 -15.69 3.64
CA TYR A 128 -23.74 -14.71 3.69
C TYR A 128 -24.10 -14.11 2.33
N PHE A 129 -23.14 -13.97 1.41
CA PHE A 129 -23.30 -13.25 0.15
C PHE A 129 -23.01 -14.09 -1.10
N GLY A 130 -22.74 -15.38 -0.94
CA GLY A 130 -22.39 -16.29 -2.02
C GLY A 130 -20.94 -16.17 -2.44
N SER A 131 -20.50 -17.06 -3.33
CA SER A 131 -19.09 -17.13 -3.75
C SER A 131 -18.60 -15.83 -4.40
N LEU A 132 -17.36 -15.46 -4.09
CA LEU A 132 -16.68 -14.26 -4.60
C LEU A 132 -16.72 -14.16 -6.13
N ASP A 133 -16.73 -15.29 -6.84
CA ASP A 133 -16.81 -15.34 -8.30
C ASP A 133 -18.11 -14.73 -8.84
N TYR A 134 -19.19 -14.80 -8.08
CA TYR A 134 -20.52 -14.33 -8.48
C TYR A 134 -20.92 -12.98 -7.89
N TRP A 135 -20.04 -12.33 -7.13
CA TRP A 135 -20.29 -10.98 -6.63
C TRP A 135 -20.45 -10.00 -7.79
N LYS A 136 -21.51 -9.20 -7.73
CA LYS A 136 -21.86 -8.22 -8.76
C LYS A 136 -21.48 -6.82 -8.29
N TYR A 137 -20.74 -6.10 -9.12
CA TYR A 137 -20.38 -4.70 -8.93
C TYR A 137 -20.17 -4.07 -10.31
N GLU A 138 -20.37 -2.76 -10.40
CA GLU A 138 -20.13 -2.00 -11.63
C GLU A 138 -18.72 -1.42 -11.58
N VAL A 139 -17.92 -1.65 -12.62
CA VAL A 139 -16.56 -1.12 -12.72
C VAL A 139 -16.64 0.34 -13.17
N GLN A 140 -16.11 1.26 -12.36
CA GLN A 140 -16.00 2.67 -12.74
C GLN A 140 -14.85 2.89 -13.71
N GLU A 141 -14.94 3.90 -14.57
CA GLU A 141 -13.85 4.23 -15.51
C GLU A 141 -12.52 4.47 -14.77
N SER A 142 -12.56 5.07 -13.58
CA SER A 142 -11.36 5.29 -12.75
C SER A 142 -10.65 4.00 -12.34
N ALA A 143 -11.35 2.87 -12.33
CA ALA A 143 -10.79 1.54 -12.04
C ALA A 143 -9.89 1.01 -13.16
N LEU A 144 -10.08 1.52 -14.38
CA LEU A 144 -9.33 1.10 -15.55
C LEU A 144 -7.97 1.80 -15.62
N VAL A 145 -7.88 3.00 -15.03
CA VAL A 145 -6.67 3.83 -15.04
C VAL A 145 -5.48 3.05 -14.48
N ARG A 146 -4.33 3.19 -15.15
CA ARG A 146 -3.04 2.62 -14.74
C ARG A 146 -1.97 3.68 -14.79
N THR A 147 -1.08 3.66 -13.80
CA THR A 147 0.08 4.54 -13.77
C THR A 147 1.32 3.75 -14.19
N LEU A 148 2.03 4.23 -15.20
CA LEU A 148 3.38 3.72 -15.48
C LEU A 148 4.37 4.43 -14.57
N HIS A 149 5.10 3.64 -13.78
CA HIS A 149 6.15 4.09 -12.88
C HIS A 149 7.50 3.63 -13.42
N VAL A 150 8.33 4.60 -13.81
CA VAL A 150 9.58 4.36 -14.54
C VAL A 150 10.79 4.75 -13.68
N THR A 151 11.57 3.75 -13.27
CA THR A 151 12.87 3.89 -12.58
C THR A 151 14.04 3.61 -13.53
N ASN A 152 15.27 3.80 -13.05
CA ASN A 152 16.50 3.67 -13.85
C ASN A 152 16.53 4.53 -15.14
N SER A 153 15.97 5.74 -15.07
CA SER A 153 15.59 6.54 -16.25
C SER A 153 16.49 7.75 -16.54
N TYR A 154 17.67 7.82 -15.93
CA TYR A 154 18.55 8.99 -16.07
C TYR A 154 18.88 9.31 -17.53
N GLU A 155 19.18 8.28 -18.32
CA GLU A 155 19.54 8.39 -19.74
C GLU A 155 18.36 8.77 -20.66
N CYS A 156 17.12 8.47 -20.25
CA CYS A 156 15.92 8.73 -21.05
C CYS A 156 15.02 9.85 -20.51
N ARG A 157 15.45 10.58 -19.47
CA ARG A 157 14.66 11.65 -18.82
C ARG A 157 14.06 12.69 -19.79
N ASN A 158 14.81 13.08 -20.82
CA ASN A 158 14.36 14.04 -21.83
C ASN A 158 13.30 13.44 -22.76
N LEU A 159 13.33 12.13 -22.99
CA LEU A 159 12.27 11.44 -23.72
C LEU A 159 11.00 11.38 -22.87
N LEU A 160 11.12 10.95 -21.60
CA LEU A 160 9.98 10.84 -20.68
C LEU A 160 9.26 12.18 -20.51
N ASN A 161 10.01 13.26 -20.28
CA ASN A 161 9.45 14.61 -20.20
C ASN A 161 8.68 15.00 -21.48
N ARG A 162 9.27 14.78 -22.67
CA ARG A 162 8.60 15.04 -23.96
C ARG A 162 7.35 14.19 -24.19
N ARG A 163 7.27 13.01 -23.58
CA ARG A 163 6.10 12.11 -23.66
C ARG A 163 5.05 12.41 -22.59
N GLY A 164 5.24 13.46 -21.80
CA GLY A 164 4.29 13.93 -20.79
C GLY A 164 4.37 13.19 -19.46
N TYR A 165 5.49 12.54 -19.16
CA TYR A 165 5.71 12.01 -17.81
C TYR A 165 6.07 13.14 -16.85
N GLU A 166 5.62 12.99 -15.61
CA GLU A 166 5.95 13.88 -14.50
C GLU A 166 7.00 13.25 -13.60
N TRP A 167 7.96 14.06 -13.14
CA TRP A 167 8.98 13.58 -12.21
C TRP A 167 8.41 13.53 -10.80
N PHE A 168 8.53 12.37 -10.14
CA PHE A 168 8.14 12.14 -8.75
C PHE A 168 9.38 11.99 -7.86
N PRO A 169 9.85 13.06 -7.19
CA PRO A 169 11.12 13.07 -6.46
C PRO A 169 11.19 12.04 -5.32
N GLN A 170 10.08 11.77 -4.66
CA GLN A 170 10.01 10.92 -3.46
C GLN A 170 10.36 9.47 -3.77
N ALA A 171 9.94 8.99 -4.94
CA ALA A 171 10.26 7.66 -5.46
C ALA A 171 11.43 7.66 -6.46
N LYS A 172 11.95 8.85 -6.82
CA LYS A 172 12.95 9.04 -7.87
C LYS A 172 12.53 8.36 -9.19
N ALA A 173 11.26 8.54 -9.56
CA ALA A 173 10.65 7.90 -10.70
C ALA A 173 9.92 8.91 -11.57
N TRP A 174 9.68 8.52 -12.82
CA TRP A 174 8.79 9.25 -13.72
C TRP A 174 7.45 8.53 -13.77
N GLU A 175 6.36 9.29 -13.66
CA GLU A 175 5.00 8.75 -13.63
C GLU A 175 4.12 9.36 -14.72
N LYS A 176 3.23 8.54 -15.28
CA LYS A 176 2.17 8.98 -16.19
C LYS A 176 0.99 8.02 -16.13
N GLU A 177 -0.21 8.58 -16.10
CA GLU A 177 -1.46 7.82 -16.13
C GLU A 177 -1.89 7.49 -17.57
N TYR A 178 -2.49 6.32 -17.71
CA TYR A 178 -3.08 5.79 -18.93
C TYR A 178 -4.51 5.34 -18.61
N PRO A 179 -5.47 5.51 -19.54
CA PRO A 179 -6.88 5.24 -19.27
C PRO A 179 -7.19 3.76 -19.04
N ASN A 180 -6.35 2.84 -19.53
CA ASN A 180 -6.52 1.41 -19.37
C ASN A 180 -5.19 0.66 -19.39
N GLU A 181 -5.23 -0.60 -18.99
CA GLU A 181 -4.06 -1.49 -18.91
C GLU A 181 -3.43 -1.77 -20.28
N SER A 182 -4.23 -1.89 -21.34
CA SER A 182 -3.71 -2.15 -22.69
C SER A 182 -2.85 -0.99 -23.18
N GLU A 183 -3.28 0.26 -22.97
CA GLU A 183 -2.49 1.44 -23.34
C GLU A 183 -1.21 1.57 -22.50
N ALA A 184 -1.30 1.26 -21.21
CA ALA A 184 -0.11 1.24 -20.34
C ALA A 184 0.90 0.17 -20.78
N VAL A 185 0.43 -1.03 -21.15
CA VAL A 185 1.30 -2.10 -21.67
C VAL A 185 1.94 -1.70 -22.99
N ASN A 186 1.17 -1.15 -23.94
CA ASN A 186 1.70 -0.69 -25.22
C ASN A 186 2.80 0.36 -25.03
N GLU A 187 2.59 1.36 -24.16
CA GLU A 187 3.62 2.35 -23.88
C GLU A 187 4.85 1.72 -23.22
N LYS A 188 4.66 0.82 -22.26
CA LYS A 188 5.75 0.11 -21.60
C LYS A 188 6.63 -0.60 -22.63
N GLU A 189 6.04 -1.31 -23.58
CA GLU A 189 6.75 -2.00 -24.67
C GLU A 189 7.54 -1.02 -25.54
N VAL A 190 6.93 0.12 -25.90
CA VAL A 190 7.62 1.18 -26.65
C VAL A 190 8.85 1.69 -25.89
N LEU A 191 8.71 2.02 -24.61
CA LEU A 191 9.82 2.51 -23.79
C LEU A 191 10.92 1.47 -23.64
N GLN A 192 10.57 0.20 -23.41
CA GLN A 192 11.53 -0.89 -23.29
C GLN A 192 12.23 -1.22 -24.61
N SER A 193 11.58 -1.02 -25.75
CA SER A 193 12.24 -1.18 -27.06
C SER A 193 13.32 -0.13 -27.32
N LEU A 194 13.13 1.08 -26.79
CA LEU A 194 14.08 2.19 -26.93
C LEU A 194 15.18 2.14 -25.87
N TYR A 195 14.82 1.72 -24.65
CA TYR A 195 15.70 1.64 -23.50
C TYR A 195 15.41 0.35 -22.71
N PRO A 196 16.06 -0.78 -23.09
CA PRO A 196 15.81 -2.08 -22.47
C PRO A 196 16.11 -2.14 -20.98
N GLU A 197 17.02 -1.29 -20.49
CA GLU A 197 17.44 -1.21 -19.08
C GLU A 197 16.42 -0.49 -18.18
N LEU A 198 15.31 0.03 -18.73
CA LEU A 198 14.28 0.66 -17.92
C LEU A 198 13.53 -0.34 -17.07
N GLU A 199 13.40 0.01 -15.79
CA GLU A 199 12.51 -0.65 -14.86
C GLU A 199 11.15 0.04 -14.91
N ILE A 200 10.14 -0.67 -15.42
CA ILE A 200 8.80 -0.12 -15.60
C ILE A 200 7.77 -0.99 -14.87
N LYS A 201 7.10 -0.39 -13.89
CA LYS A 201 5.98 -0.99 -13.17
C LYS A 201 4.66 -0.37 -13.65
N ILE A 202 3.65 -1.22 -13.87
CA ILE A 202 2.27 -0.79 -14.11
C ILE A 202 1.57 -0.86 -12.77
N MET A 203 1.12 0.29 -12.28
CA MET A 203 0.54 0.44 -10.95
C MET A 203 -0.95 0.71 -11.05
N ARG A 204 -1.73 0.12 -10.13
CA ARG A 204 -3.10 0.56 -9.84
C ARG A 204 -3.04 1.79 -8.92
N PRO A 205 -4.14 2.54 -8.78
CA PRO A 205 -4.18 3.69 -7.87
C PRO A 205 -3.80 3.34 -6.42
N VAL A 206 -4.16 2.14 -5.95
CA VAL A 206 -3.81 1.66 -4.61
C VAL A 206 -2.29 1.44 -4.46
N ASP A 207 -1.61 1.00 -5.50
CA ASP A 207 -0.19 0.66 -5.42
C ASP A 207 0.65 1.94 -5.27
N ALA A 208 0.22 3.04 -5.90
CA ALA A 208 0.81 4.37 -5.72
C ALA A 208 0.62 4.89 -4.28
N LEU A 209 -0.58 4.72 -3.71
CA LEU A 209 -0.91 5.18 -2.36
C LEU A 209 -0.09 4.48 -1.26
N PHE A 210 0.19 3.20 -1.43
CA PHE A 210 0.90 2.38 -0.45
C PHE A 210 2.41 2.26 -0.74
N SER A 211 2.99 3.23 -1.47
CA SER A 211 4.44 3.34 -1.70
C SER A 211 5.19 3.84 -0.45
N PHE A 212 4.99 3.16 0.68
CA PHE A 212 5.66 3.43 1.94
C PHE A 212 7.15 3.15 1.83
N HIS A 213 7.90 3.85 2.69
CA HIS A 213 9.32 3.62 2.84
C HIS A 213 9.69 3.34 4.29
N TYR A 214 10.58 2.36 4.49
CA TYR A 214 11.30 2.19 5.75
C TYR A 214 12.68 2.84 5.66
N TYR A 215 13.19 3.27 6.81
CA TYR A 215 14.59 3.64 6.96
C TYR A 215 15.27 2.54 7.75
N LEU A 216 16.28 1.92 7.16
CA LEU A 216 17.10 0.90 7.80
C LEU A 216 18.42 1.52 8.22
N ALA A 217 18.69 1.50 9.53
CA ALA A 217 19.96 1.92 10.10
C ALA A 217 20.82 0.72 10.48
N VAL A 218 22.07 0.74 10.04
CA VAL A 218 23.11 -0.24 10.39
C VAL A 218 24.23 0.47 11.14
N THR A 219 24.42 0.12 12.40
CA THR A 219 25.45 0.70 13.28
C THR A 219 26.68 -0.21 13.37
N GLY A 220 27.88 0.34 13.47
CA GLY A 220 29.11 -0.45 13.69
C GLY A 220 29.61 -1.25 12.48
N ALA A 221 29.03 -1.06 11.31
CA ALA A 221 29.30 -1.85 10.10
C ALA A 221 30.40 -1.27 9.18
N PHE A 222 31.41 -0.58 9.74
CA PHE A 222 32.48 0.02 8.93
C PHE A 222 33.32 -1.01 8.15
N HIS A 223 33.37 -2.25 8.63
CA HIS A 223 34.08 -3.35 7.98
C HIS A 223 33.44 -3.79 6.64
N VAL A 224 32.16 -3.46 6.41
CA VAL A 224 31.42 -3.71 5.15
C VAL A 224 30.96 -2.40 4.48
N LYS A 225 31.69 -1.30 4.71
CA LYS A 225 31.31 0.04 4.23
C LYS A 225 31.15 0.12 2.70
N GLU A 226 31.96 -0.62 1.95
CA GLU A 226 31.95 -0.58 0.49
C GLU A 226 30.70 -1.27 -0.05
N GLN A 227 30.37 -2.44 0.48
CA GLN A 227 29.16 -3.17 0.14
C GLN A 227 27.90 -2.37 0.52
N LEU A 228 27.88 -1.77 1.71
CA LEU A 228 26.77 -0.92 2.14
C LEU A 228 26.62 0.31 1.24
N SER A 229 27.71 0.99 0.89
CA SER A 229 27.68 2.14 -0.01
C SER A 229 27.20 1.77 -1.41
N GLN A 230 27.64 0.63 -1.96
CA GLN A 230 27.19 0.12 -3.25
C GLN A 230 25.71 -0.25 -3.24
N ALA A 231 25.22 -0.82 -2.14
CA ALA A 231 23.81 -1.11 -1.93
C ALA A 231 22.96 0.14 -1.64
N GLY A 232 23.55 1.33 -1.62
CA GLY A 232 22.83 2.60 -1.47
C GLY A 232 22.63 3.10 -0.03
N TYR A 233 23.33 2.53 0.96
CA TYR A 233 23.36 3.10 2.31
C TYR A 233 24.23 4.34 2.36
N MET A 234 23.76 5.36 3.08
CA MET A 234 24.50 6.59 3.32
C MET A 234 24.98 6.67 4.77
N TRP A 235 26.27 6.89 4.97
CA TRP A 235 26.80 7.17 6.30
C TRP A 235 26.26 8.51 6.81
N ASN A 236 25.67 8.49 8.00
CA ASN A 236 24.91 9.60 8.58
C ASN A 236 23.73 10.09 7.70
N GLY A 237 23.11 9.18 6.94
CA GLY A 237 21.97 9.49 6.11
C GLY A 237 20.73 9.93 6.92
N PHE A 238 19.91 10.80 6.34
CA PHE A 238 18.58 11.16 6.84
C PHE A 238 18.53 11.66 8.30
N GLY A 239 19.56 12.39 8.74
CA GLY A 239 19.63 12.99 10.07
C GLY A 239 20.12 12.06 11.19
N PHE A 240 20.36 10.79 10.90
CA PHE A 240 20.92 9.85 11.87
C PHE A 240 22.44 10.02 11.98
N LYS A 241 22.98 9.88 13.20
CA LYS A 241 24.43 9.94 13.45
C LYS A 241 24.98 8.56 13.76
N LYS A 242 26.20 8.30 13.30
CA LYS A 242 26.97 7.06 13.54
C LYS A 242 26.29 5.79 13.00
N ALA A 243 25.54 5.92 11.90
CA ALA A 243 24.87 4.81 11.26
C ALA A 243 24.91 4.94 9.73
N TRP A 244 24.97 3.79 9.05
CA TRP A 244 24.66 3.67 7.64
C TRP A 244 23.15 3.59 7.49
N VAL A 245 22.53 4.48 6.72
CA VAL A 245 21.07 4.53 6.59
C VAL A 245 20.65 4.46 5.13
N LYS A 246 19.71 3.56 4.82
CA LYS A 246 19.07 3.43 3.52
C LYS A 246 17.57 3.64 3.69
N LYS A 247 16.99 4.46 2.81
CA LYS A 247 15.54 4.55 2.61
C LYS A 247 15.17 3.48 1.59
N ILE A 248 14.28 2.57 1.94
CA ILE A 248 13.86 1.46 1.08
C ILE A 248 12.34 1.42 0.95
N PRO A 249 11.80 1.05 -0.21
CA PRO A 249 10.39 0.66 -0.32
C PRO A 249 10.08 -0.44 0.69
N VAL A 250 8.92 -0.37 1.33
CA VAL A 250 8.55 -1.36 2.35
C VAL A 250 8.47 -2.79 1.78
N ALA A 251 8.05 -2.94 0.53
CA ALA A 251 8.00 -4.23 -0.16
C ALA A 251 9.38 -4.92 -0.23
N GLU A 252 10.47 -4.14 -0.29
CA GLU A 252 11.85 -4.64 -0.40
C GLU A 252 12.47 -4.92 0.99
N TYR A 253 11.72 -4.75 2.07
CA TYR A 253 12.24 -4.87 3.43
C TYR A 253 12.84 -6.24 3.73
N LEU A 254 12.18 -7.32 3.30
CA LEU A 254 12.66 -8.67 3.57
C LEU A 254 13.92 -9.02 2.77
N ASP A 255 13.98 -8.59 1.51
CA ASP A 255 15.15 -8.77 0.65
C ASP A 255 16.34 -7.99 1.20
N GLU A 256 16.11 -6.76 1.66
CA GLU A 256 17.15 -5.94 2.29
C GLU A 256 17.65 -6.55 3.61
N LEU A 257 16.76 -7.15 4.42
CA LEU A 257 17.19 -7.90 5.61
C LEU A 257 18.02 -9.15 5.25
N ALA A 258 17.69 -9.83 4.15
CA ALA A 258 18.48 -10.97 3.68
C ALA A 258 19.89 -10.53 3.26
N PHE A 259 20.00 -9.45 2.49
CA PHE A 259 21.28 -8.83 2.13
C PHE A 259 22.13 -8.46 3.36
N LEU A 260 21.53 -7.79 4.36
CA LEU A 260 22.25 -7.43 5.58
C LEU A 260 22.71 -8.67 6.38
N LYS A 261 21.90 -9.73 6.38
CA LYS A 261 22.24 -11.00 7.03
C LYS A 261 23.44 -11.67 6.36
N GLU A 262 23.53 -11.64 5.02
CA GLU A 262 24.70 -12.14 4.27
C GLU A 262 25.98 -11.39 4.64
N LEU A 263 25.88 -10.07 4.82
CA LEU A 263 26.96 -9.23 5.32
C LEU A 263 27.25 -9.38 6.81
N ARG A 264 26.51 -10.24 7.54
CA ARG A 264 26.62 -10.47 8.99
C ARG A 264 26.43 -9.19 9.82
N VAL A 265 25.58 -8.28 9.34
CA VAL A 265 25.22 -7.05 10.05
C VAL A 265 23.71 -7.02 10.34
N VAL A 266 23.33 -6.20 11.32
CA VAL A 266 21.93 -6.08 11.75
C VAL A 266 21.39 -4.72 11.35
N GLY A 267 20.37 -4.72 10.50
CA GLY A 267 19.56 -3.54 10.21
C GLY A 267 18.47 -3.35 11.24
N LYS A 268 18.29 -2.11 11.70
CA LYS A 268 17.16 -1.71 12.55
C LYS A 268 16.30 -0.72 11.80
N LYS A 269 14.97 -0.94 11.80
CA LYS A 269 14.04 0.09 11.33
C LYS A 269 14.15 1.30 12.24
N VAL A 270 14.25 2.47 11.64
CA VAL A 270 14.27 3.76 12.32
C VAL A 270 13.28 4.71 11.65
N SER A 271 12.85 5.74 12.37
CA SER A 271 12.01 6.82 11.85
C SER A 271 12.83 8.11 11.88
N PRO A 272 12.98 8.83 10.75
CA PRO A 272 13.65 10.12 10.75
C PRO A 272 13.07 11.04 11.81
N SER A 273 13.94 11.80 12.46
CA SER A 273 13.55 12.85 13.43
C SER A 273 13.04 14.09 12.72
#